data_AF-A0A528IMA8-F1
#
_entry.id   AF-A0A528IMA8-F1
#
_cell.length_a   1.000
_cell.length_b   1.000
_cell.length_c   1.000
_cell.angle_alpha   90.00
_cell.angle_beta   90.00
_cell.angle_gamma   90.00
#
_symmetry.space_group_name_H-M   'P 1'
#
loop_
_entity.id
_entity.type
_entity.pdbx_description
1 polymer ?
#
loop_
_entity_poly.entity_id
_entity_poly.type
_entity_poly.pdbx_seq_one_letter_code
_entity_poly.pdbx_strand_id
1 'polypeptide(L)'
;MNADPKSTSTPATGDRPFTRTIRQRNLRQLCSGGAFLLVALGSLVAGPTPSRSQDIPTAPSFVDDFTSFDRARWYIADGWANGKYQNCIWSKSQVKLSEGMLTLGFEKRKVKDRDFACGEIQTKQRFGYGTYEARMKTDSGSGINASFFSYIGPTDKQPWDEIDFEVLTKDTSKVQVNAYIAGKGNNEKVVDVA
;
A
#
# COMPACT_ATOMS: atom_id res chain seq x y z
N MET A 1 21.46 11.07 15.52
CA MET A 1 22.53 12.11 15.42
C MET A 1 22.05 13.12 14.39
N ASN A 2 21.75 14.33 14.86
CA ASN A 2 21.26 15.45 14.06
C ASN A 2 22.41 16.09 13.29
N ALA A 3 22.16 16.52 12.07
CA ALA A 3 22.87 17.65 11.45
C ALA A 3 22.00 18.27 10.35
N ASP A 4 21.52 19.49 10.64
CA ASP A 4 20.86 20.43 9.74
C ASP A 4 21.87 21.11 8.78
N PRO A 5 21.38 21.81 7.72
CA PRO A 5 22.15 22.20 6.54
C PRO A 5 22.77 23.62 6.63
N LYS A 6 23.80 23.88 5.81
CA LYS A 6 24.39 25.22 5.62
C LYS A 6 23.76 25.94 4.42
N SER A 7 23.19 27.12 4.69
CA SER A 7 22.92 28.20 3.73
C SER A 7 24.17 29.07 3.55
N THR A 8 24.35 29.67 2.37
CA THR A 8 25.39 30.67 2.11
C THR A 8 24.80 31.85 1.33
N SER A 9 25.34 33.02 1.67
CA SER A 9 24.83 34.38 1.57
C SER A 9 25.04 35.10 0.23
N THR A 10 24.17 36.10 0.02
CA THR A 10 24.20 37.24 -0.92
C THR A 10 25.44 38.14 -0.78
N PRO A 11 25.70 39.02 -1.77
CA PRO A 11 26.07 40.40 -1.45
C PRO A 11 25.25 41.46 -2.21
N ALA A 12 25.17 42.63 -1.57
CA ALA A 12 24.34 43.81 -1.85
C ALA A 12 24.99 44.85 -2.77
N THR A 13 24.20 45.81 -3.26
CA THR A 13 24.49 47.25 -3.56
C THR A 13 23.16 47.90 -4.02
N GLY A 14 22.73 49.13 -3.70
CA GLY A 14 23.17 50.25 -2.85
C GLY A 14 22.09 51.36 -2.84
N ASP A 15 22.07 52.16 -1.75
CA ASP A 15 21.72 53.60 -1.57
C ASP A 15 21.09 54.40 -2.74
N ARG A 16 20.15 55.37 -2.62
CA ARG A 16 19.65 56.27 -1.54
C ARG A 16 18.43 57.10 -2.08
N PRO A 17 17.76 57.97 -1.27
CA PRO A 17 16.32 58.27 -1.37
C PRO A 17 15.98 59.58 -2.10
N PHE A 18 14.71 59.71 -2.53
CA PHE A 18 14.09 61.00 -2.80
C PHE A 18 12.68 61.05 -2.21
N THR A 19 12.52 61.92 -1.21
CA THR A 19 11.27 62.37 -0.60
C THR A 19 10.56 63.36 -1.51
N ARG A 20 9.25 63.20 -1.73
CA ARG A 20 8.37 64.32 -2.14
C ARG A 20 6.92 64.14 -1.69
N THR A 21 6.61 64.88 -0.62
CA THR A 21 5.43 65.73 -0.42
C THR A 21 4.01 65.16 -0.61
N ILE A 22 3.41 64.84 0.53
CA ILE A 22 2.04 65.11 1.00
C ILE A 22 1.11 65.87 0.03
N ARG A 23 -0.07 65.29 -0.25
CA ARG A 23 -1.31 66.07 -0.43
C ARG A 23 -2.48 65.38 0.27
N GLN A 24 -3.03 66.10 1.25
CA GLN A 24 -4.24 65.78 2.01
C GLN A 24 -5.49 65.68 1.14
N ARG A 25 -6.45 64.85 1.61
CA ARG A 25 -7.93 65.01 1.64
C ARG A 25 -8.53 63.62 1.82
N ASN A 26 -9.50 63.31 2.68
CA ASN A 26 -10.25 64.01 3.72
C ASN A 26 -10.70 62.92 4.69
N LEU A 27 -10.62 63.18 5.99
CA LEU A 27 -11.31 62.39 7.02
C LEU A 27 -12.70 63.00 7.22
N ARG A 28 -13.77 62.23 7.02
CA ARG A 28 -15.07 62.47 7.66
C ARG A 28 -15.62 61.17 8.21
N GLN A 29 -16.16 61.32 9.41
CA GLN A 29 -16.51 60.33 10.41
C GLN A 29 -17.76 59.51 10.06
N LEU A 30 -17.74 58.28 10.61
CA LEU A 30 -18.83 57.51 11.23
C LEU A 30 -20.23 57.56 10.61
N CYS A 31 -20.74 56.38 10.25
CA CYS A 31 -22.03 55.90 10.77
C CYS A 31 -22.03 54.37 10.88
N SER A 32 -22.47 53.91 12.05
CA SER A 32 -22.65 52.52 12.45
C SER A 32 -23.72 51.85 11.58
N GLY A 33 -23.48 50.62 11.13
CA GLY A 33 -24.45 49.81 10.42
C GLY A 33 -23.94 48.38 10.32
N GLY A 34 -24.26 47.57 11.33
CA GLY A 34 -23.93 46.16 11.36
C GLY A 34 -24.49 45.43 10.14
N ALA A 35 -23.61 44.82 9.37
CA ALA A 35 -23.96 43.74 8.46
C ALA A 35 -23.35 42.47 9.02
N PHE A 36 -24.21 41.61 9.57
CA PHE A 36 -23.88 40.23 9.90
C PHE A 36 -23.34 39.54 8.64
N LEU A 37 -22.03 39.33 8.58
CA LEU A 37 -21.44 38.38 7.64
C LEU A 37 -21.84 36.98 8.13
N LEU A 38 -22.86 36.42 7.51
CA LEU A 38 -23.21 35.01 7.59
C LEU A 38 -22.01 34.20 7.10
N VAL A 39 -21.19 33.73 8.04
CA VAL A 39 -20.23 32.65 7.79
C VAL A 39 -21.07 31.39 7.63
N ALA A 40 -21.42 31.04 6.40
CA ALA A 40 -21.91 29.71 6.08
C ALA A 40 -20.76 28.73 6.28
N LEU A 41 -20.64 28.17 7.49
CA LEU A 41 -19.88 26.95 7.73
C LEU A 41 -20.56 25.83 6.96
N GLY A 42 -20.21 25.70 5.69
CA GLY A 42 -20.52 24.53 4.90
C GLY A 42 -19.77 23.36 5.51
N SER A 43 -20.46 22.59 6.35
CA SER A 43 -19.97 21.29 6.82
C SER A 43 -19.71 20.42 5.59
N LEU A 44 -18.44 20.32 5.19
CA LEU A 44 -17.97 19.26 4.29
C LEU A 44 -18.09 17.95 5.07
N VAL A 45 -19.30 17.38 5.10
CA VAL A 45 -19.49 15.99 5.45
C VAL A 45 -18.86 15.21 4.32
N ALA A 46 -17.59 14.82 4.49
CA ALA A 46 -16.97 13.78 3.68
C ALA A 46 -17.73 12.48 3.99
N GLY A 47 -18.86 12.28 3.30
CA GLY A 47 -19.55 11.00 3.32
C GLY A 47 -18.61 9.90 2.84
N PRO A 48 -18.85 8.64 3.23
CA PRO A 48 -18.06 7.53 2.74
C PRO A 48 -18.08 7.56 1.21
N THR A 49 -16.91 7.80 0.59
CA THR A 49 -16.75 7.63 -0.84
C THR A 49 -17.09 6.19 -1.15
N PRO A 50 -18.11 5.92 -2.00
CA PRO A 50 -18.45 4.56 -2.36
C PRO A 50 -17.21 3.89 -2.97
N SER A 51 -16.74 2.82 -2.32
CA SER A 51 -15.67 2.00 -2.88
C SER A 51 -16.24 1.28 -4.10
N ARG A 52 -15.67 1.54 -5.27
CA ARG A 52 -15.97 0.81 -6.51
C ARG A 52 -14.78 -0.04 -6.87
N SER A 53 -15.04 -1.29 -7.24
CA SER A 53 -14.08 -2.13 -7.93
C SER A 53 -13.64 -1.42 -9.21
N GLN A 54 -12.37 -1.60 -9.55
CA GLN A 54 -11.77 -1.00 -10.73
C GLN A 54 -12.41 -1.61 -11.99
N ASP A 55 -12.64 -0.78 -13.00
CA ASP A 55 -13.22 -1.18 -14.28
C ASP A 55 -12.20 -1.90 -15.17
N ILE A 56 -11.72 -3.05 -14.70
CA ILE A 56 -10.81 -3.95 -15.40
C ILE A 56 -11.52 -5.26 -15.76
N PRO A 57 -11.19 -5.90 -16.90
CA PRO A 57 -11.72 -7.22 -17.22
C PRO A 57 -11.39 -8.22 -16.10
N THR A 58 -12.43 -8.87 -15.58
CA THR A 58 -12.31 -9.94 -14.58
C THR A 58 -12.43 -11.31 -15.25
N ALA A 59 -11.74 -12.29 -14.69
CA ALA A 59 -11.82 -13.67 -15.16
C ALA A 59 -12.98 -14.44 -14.51
N PRO A 60 -13.47 -15.52 -15.15
CA PRO A 60 -14.44 -16.44 -14.55
C PRO A 60 -13.90 -17.16 -13.32
N SER A 61 -14.80 -17.71 -12.50
CA SER A 61 -14.45 -18.56 -11.35
C SER A 61 -13.62 -19.77 -11.76
N PHE A 62 -12.73 -20.21 -10.88
CA PHE A 62 -11.93 -21.42 -11.05
C PHE A 62 -11.73 -22.15 -9.73
N VAL A 63 -11.34 -23.42 -9.82
CA VAL A 63 -10.79 -24.21 -8.71
C VAL A 63 -9.44 -24.74 -9.16
N ASP A 64 -8.44 -24.66 -8.29
CA ASP A 64 -7.13 -25.24 -8.51
C ASP A 64 -6.78 -26.14 -7.33
N ASP A 65 -6.66 -27.44 -7.59
CA ASP A 65 -6.30 -28.44 -6.59
C ASP A 65 -4.80 -28.71 -6.53
N PHE A 66 -3.99 -27.99 -7.33
CA PHE A 66 -2.54 -28.14 -7.42
C PHE A 66 -2.09 -29.57 -7.73
N THR A 67 -2.90 -30.35 -8.46
CA THR A 67 -2.47 -31.63 -9.06
C THR A 67 -1.48 -31.42 -10.21
N SER A 68 -1.55 -30.27 -10.87
CA SER A 68 -0.58 -29.80 -11.87
C SER A 68 -0.38 -28.28 -11.75
N PHE A 69 0.72 -27.75 -12.30
CA PHE A 69 0.98 -26.31 -12.27
C PHE A 69 0.58 -25.64 -13.59
N ASP A 70 -0.61 -25.05 -13.65
CA ASP A 70 -1.08 -24.32 -14.83
C ASP A 70 -0.32 -22.99 -15.01
N ARG A 71 0.65 -23.00 -15.93
CA ARG A 71 1.45 -21.82 -16.30
C ARG A 71 0.64 -20.76 -17.06
N ALA A 72 -0.53 -21.08 -17.61
CA ALA A 72 -1.42 -20.07 -18.19
C ALA A 72 -2.14 -19.28 -17.08
N ARG A 73 -2.45 -19.92 -15.96
CA ARG A 73 -3.06 -19.30 -14.78
C ARG A 73 -2.07 -18.58 -13.88
N TRP A 74 -0.95 -19.24 -13.56
CA TRP A 74 -0.02 -18.79 -12.52
C TRP A 74 1.29 -18.26 -13.08
N TYR A 75 1.73 -17.14 -12.53
CA TYR A 75 3.08 -16.61 -12.63
C TYR A 75 3.85 -16.94 -11.35
N ILE A 76 5.15 -17.23 -11.48
CA ILE A 76 6.08 -17.41 -10.35
C ILE A 76 7.00 -16.21 -10.30
N ALA A 77 7.10 -15.56 -9.14
CA ALA A 77 8.05 -14.48 -8.94
C ALA A 77 9.50 -15.03 -8.85
N ASP A 78 10.43 -14.38 -9.54
CA ASP A 78 11.83 -14.84 -9.60
C ASP A 78 12.81 -13.67 -9.78
N GLY A 79 13.79 -13.55 -8.89
CA GLY A 79 14.94 -12.66 -9.02
C GLY A 79 14.73 -11.22 -8.55
N TRP A 80 13.65 -10.88 -7.87
CA TRP A 80 13.37 -9.52 -7.36
C TRP A 80 12.81 -9.55 -5.93
N ALA A 81 12.63 -8.39 -5.30
CA ALA A 81 12.05 -8.26 -3.95
C ALA A 81 11.13 -7.04 -3.89
N ASN A 82 10.14 -7.08 -2.98
CA ASN A 82 9.15 -6.01 -2.84
C ASN A 82 9.73 -4.69 -2.28
N GLY A 83 10.92 -4.72 -1.69
CA GLY A 83 11.61 -3.52 -1.21
C GLY A 83 12.41 -3.76 0.06
N LYS A 84 12.53 -2.71 0.89
CA LYS A 84 13.33 -2.72 2.13
C LYS A 84 12.73 -3.52 3.28
N TYR A 85 11.41 -3.71 3.28
CA TYR A 85 10.68 -4.43 4.33
C TYR A 85 10.72 -5.96 4.13
N GLN A 86 11.06 -6.42 2.93
CA GLN A 86 11.23 -7.83 2.60
C GLN A 86 12.71 -8.21 2.64
N ASN A 87 13.08 -9.12 3.53
CA ASN A 87 14.46 -9.58 3.69
C ASN A 87 14.81 -10.81 2.82
N CYS A 88 14.04 -11.09 1.77
CA CYS A 88 14.26 -12.23 0.87
C CYS A 88 14.11 -11.82 -0.60
N ILE A 89 14.80 -12.53 -1.49
CA ILE A 89 14.57 -12.45 -2.94
C ILE A 89 13.56 -13.53 -3.32
N TRP A 90 12.54 -13.16 -4.10
CA TRP A 90 11.64 -14.14 -4.74
C TRP A 90 12.44 -15.07 -5.62
N SER A 91 12.25 -16.37 -5.47
CA SER A 91 13.04 -17.39 -6.16
C SER A 91 12.13 -18.51 -6.61
N LYS A 92 12.12 -18.80 -7.91
CA LYS A 92 11.31 -19.92 -8.44
C LYS A 92 11.66 -21.28 -7.83
N SER A 93 12.89 -21.45 -7.34
CA SER A 93 13.31 -22.69 -6.64
C SER A 93 12.62 -22.90 -5.28
N GLN A 94 12.01 -21.85 -4.74
CA GLN A 94 11.18 -21.89 -3.53
C GLN A 94 9.70 -22.11 -3.84
N VAL A 95 9.35 -22.45 -5.08
CA VAL A 95 8.00 -22.88 -5.45
C VAL A 95 8.09 -24.31 -5.94
N LYS A 96 7.46 -25.23 -5.20
CA LYS A 96 7.47 -26.66 -5.50
C LYS A 96 6.05 -27.18 -5.60
N LEU A 97 5.84 -28.10 -6.54
CA LEU A 97 4.61 -28.87 -6.65
C LEU A 97 4.98 -30.34 -6.41
N SER A 98 4.41 -30.95 -5.39
CA SER A 98 4.64 -32.35 -5.07
C SER A 98 3.40 -32.92 -4.39
N GLU A 99 3.04 -34.17 -4.72
CA GLU A 99 1.94 -34.89 -4.05
C GLU A 99 0.60 -34.13 -4.03
N GLY A 100 0.29 -33.38 -5.09
CA GLY A 100 -0.94 -32.57 -5.17
C GLY A 100 -0.95 -31.35 -4.26
N MET A 101 0.23 -30.88 -3.81
CA MET A 101 0.36 -29.74 -2.93
C MET A 101 1.39 -28.74 -3.47
N LEU A 102 0.97 -27.50 -3.60
CA LEU A 102 1.87 -26.38 -3.81
C LEU A 102 2.56 -26.03 -2.49
N THR A 103 3.88 -25.95 -2.50
CA THR A 103 4.70 -25.48 -1.39
C THR A 103 5.42 -24.21 -1.77
N LEU A 104 5.23 -23.15 -0.98
CA LEU A 104 6.05 -21.93 -1.00
C LEU A 104 7.06 -22.02 0.13
N GLY A 105 8.34 -21.93 -0.22
CA GLY A 105 9.44 -22.10 0.72
C GLY A 105 10.06 -20.77 1.16
N PHE A 106 10.77 -20.84 2.28
CA PHE A 106 11.66 -19.81 2.77
C PHE A 106 12.94 -20.48 3.24
N GLU A 107 14.10 -19.97 2.82
CA GLU A 107 15.39 -20.54 3.21
C GLU A 107 16.45 -19.46 3.40
N LYS A 108 17.41 -19.75 4.28
CA LYS A 108 18.65 -18.97 4.38
C LYS A 108 19.54 -19.30 3.19
N ARG A 109 19.60 -18.39 2.23
CA ARG A 109 20.47 -18.47 1.06
C ARG A 109 20.76 -17.05 0.60
N LYS A 110 22.05 -16.69 0.56
CA LYS A 110 22.48 -15.39 0.05
C LYS A 110 22.13 -15.30 -1.43
N VAL A 111 21.25 -14.38 -1.79
CA VAL A 111 20.86 -14.09 -3.17
C VAL A 111 20.90 -12.57 -3.34
N LYS A 112 21.76 -12.08 -4.24
CA LYS A 112 22.01 -10.65 -4.43
C LYS A 112 22.34 -9.97 -3.07
N ASP A 113 21.57 -8.95 -2.72
CA ASP A 113 21.69 -8.10 -1.54
C ASP A 113 20.80 -8.56 -0.36
N ARG A 114 20.26 -9.80 -0.40
CA ARG A 114 19.47 -10.39 0.70
C ARG A 114 20.05 -11.72 1.16
N ASP A 115 19.79 -12.06 2.42
CA ASP A 115 20.30 -13.28 3.06
C ASP A 115 19.36 -14.48 2.94
N PHE A 116 18.17 -14.27 2.38
CA PHE A 116 17.12 -15.28 2.27
C PHE A 116 16.54 -15.33 0.85
N ALA A 117 15.98 -16.49 0.51
CA ALA A 117 15.14 -16.69 -0.65
C ALA A 117 13.74 -17.14 -0.22
N CYS A 118 12.71 -16.71 -0.95
CA CYS A 118 11.31 -16.98 -0.65
C CYS A 118 10.51 -17.29 -1.92
N GLY A 119 9.37 -17.95 -1.77
CA GLY A 119 8.46 -18.31 -2.87
C GLY A 119 7.21 -17.44 -2.91
N GLU A 120 6.83 -17.01 -4.11
CA GLU A 120 5.56 -16.33 -4.39
C GLU A 120 5.02 -16.82 -5.74
N ILE A 121 3.71 -17.03 -5.79
CA ILE A 121 2.96 -17.16 -7.04
C ILE A 121 1.81 -16.17 -7.05
N GLN A 122 1.42 -15.74 -8.24
CA GLN A 122 0.24 -14.90 -8.44
C GLN A 122 -0.50 -15.34 -9.69
N THR A 123 -1.81 -15.08 -9.73
CA THR A 123 -2.57 -15.27 -10.96
C THR A 123 -2.14 -14.23 -12.01
N LYS A 124 -2.17 -14.64 -13.28
CA LYS A 124 -1.96 -13.72 -14.41
C LYS A 124 -3.23 -12.92 -14.74
N GLN A 125 -4.38 -13.50 -14.44
CA GLN A 125 -5.69 -12.88 -14.60
C GLN A 125 -6.01 -11.98 -13.40
N ARG A 126 -7.05 -11.16 -13.54
CA ARG A 126 -7.60 -10.33 -12.45
C ARG A 126 -8.98 -10.82 -12.09
N PHE A 127 -9.32 -10.67 -10.82
CA PHE A 127 -10.59 -11.13 -10.26
C PHE A 127 -11.22 -9.96 -9.49
N GLY A 128 -12.54 -9.87 -9.56
CA GLY A 128 -13.32 -8.79 -8.95
C GLY A 128 -14.03 -9.25 -7.68
N TYR A 129 -15.25 -8.78 -7.49
CA TYR A 129 -16.10 -9.25 -6.40
C TYR A 129 -16.39 -10.75 -6.49
N GLY A 130 -16.38 -11.43 -5.36
CA GLY A 130 -16.62 -12.86 -5.26
C GLY A 130 -16.08 -13.44 -3.97
N THR A 131 -16.10 -14.76 -3.89
CA THR A 131 -15.53 -15.53 -2.79
C THR A 131 -14.13 -16.00 -3.15
N TYR A 132 -13.19 -15.80 -2.23
CA TYR A 132 -11.79 -16.23 -2.37
C TYR A 132 -11.49 -17.22 -1.25
N GLU A 133 -11.11 -18.43 -1.61
CA GLU A 133 -10.85 -19.52 -0.67
C GLU A 133 -9.47 -20.13 -0.90
N ALA A 134 -8.76 -20.42 0.18
CA ALA A 134 -7.49 -21.12 0.16
C ALA A 134 -7.44 -22.14 1.30
N ARG A 135 -7.07 -23.38 0.98
CA ARG A 135 -6.74 -24.41 1.97
C ARG A 135 -5.23 -24.47 2.13
N MET A 136 -4.71 -23.78 3.15
CA MET A 136 -3.28 -23.66 3.40
C MET A 136 -2.90 -24.08 4.82
N LYS A 137 -1.62 -24.39 5.01
CA LYS A 137 -0.98 -24.60 6.32
C LYS A 137 0.43 -24.00 6.28
N THR A 138 0.95 -23.60 7.42
CA THR A 138 2.32 -23.10 7.56
C THR A 138 2.94 -23.66 8.84
N ASP A 139 4.26 -23.77 8.85
CA ASP A 139 5.01 -24.01 10.08
C ASP A 139 5.00 -22.76 10.97
N SER A 140 5.21 -22.96 12.28
CA SER A 140 5.41 -21.87 13.25
C SER A 140 6.86 -21.40 13.27
N GLY A 141 7.09 -20.12 13.55
CA GLY A 141 8.43 -19.51 13.56
C GLY A 141 8.35 -17.99 13.72
N SER A 142 9.47 -17.27 13.76
CA SER A 142 9.43 -15.80 13.87
C SER A 142 9.88 -15.11 12.58
N GLY A 143 9.25 -13.98 12.26
CA GLY A 143 9.67 -13.12 11.15
C GLY A 143 9.21 -13.53 9.75
N ILE A 144 8.26 -14.46 9.63
CA ILE A 144 7.65 -14.87 8.36
C ILE A 144 6.16 -14.50 8.36
N ASN A 145 5.68 -14.08 7.19
CA ASN A 145 4.27 -13.90 6.88
C ASN A 145 3.89 -14.94 5.81
N ALA A 146 3.02 -15.88 6.17
CA ALA A 146 2.43 -16.81 5.21
C ALA A 146 1.06 -16.26 4.80
N SER A 147 0.94 -15.76 3.57
CA SER A 147 -0.20 -14.96 3.15
C SER A 147 -1.00 -15.56 1.97
N PHE A 148 -2.29 -15.22 1.96
CA PHE A 148 -3.19 -15.33 0.83
C PHE A 148 -3.90 -13.98 0.67
N PHE A 149 -3.78 -13.36 -0.50
CA PHE A 149 -4.24 -11.98 -0.66
C PHE A 149 -4.65 -11.71 -2.12
N SER A 150 -5.44 -10.65 -2.30
CA SER A 150 -5.64 -10.02 -3.61
C SER A 150 -4.82 -8.74 -3.67
N TYR A 151 -4.26 -8.43 -4.83
CA TYR A 151 -3.51 -7.20 -5.03
C TYR A 151 -3.72 -6.66 -6.43
N ILE A 152 -3.91 -5.35 -6.50
CA ILE A 152 -3.70 -4.56 -7.70
C ILE A 152 -3.11 -3.21 -7.30
N GLY A 153 -2.32 -2.60 -8.18
CA GLY A 153 -1.66 -1.35 -7.81
C GLY A 153 -0.93 -0.65 -8.94
N PRO A 154 0.02 0.24 -8.60
CA PRO A 154 0.69 1.10 -9.58
C PRO A 154 1.39 0.36 -10.72
N THR A 155 1.88 -0.86 -10.48
CA THR A 155 2.47 -1.74 -11.50
C THR A 155 1.46 -2.13 -12.59
N ASP A 156 0.18 -2.21 -12.23
CA ASP A 156 -0.96 -2.45 -13.12
C ASP A 156 -1.61 -1.15 -13.63
N LYS A 157 -1.03 0.02 -13.34
CA LYS A 157 -1.58 1.35 -13.62
C LYS A 157 -2.93 1.61 -12.94
N GLN A 158 -3.06 1.14 -11.72
CA GLN A 158 -4.28 1.20 -10.94
C GLN A 158 -4.04 1.75 -9.52
N PRO A 159 -5.09 2.23 -8.83
CA PRO A 159 -5.05 2.43 -7.39
C PRO A 159 -4.59 1.15 -6.68
N TRP A 160 -3.88 1.32 -5.56
CA TRP A 160 -3.52 0.20 -4.71
C TRP A 160 -4.75 -0.26 -3.92
N ASP A 161 -5.33 -1.38 -4.37
CA ASP A 161 -6.39 -2.08 -3.66
C ASP A 161 -5.91 -3.50 -3.33
N GLU A 162 -6.07 -3.90 -2.07
CA GLU A 162 -5.55 -5.17 -1.55
C GLU A 162 -6.43 -5.66 -0.40
N ILE A 163 -6.60 -6.98 -0.31
CA ILE A 163 -7.29 -7.67 0.79
C ILE A 163 -6.36 -8.78 1.25
N ASP A 164 -6.06 -8.79 2.54
CA ASP A 164 -5.02 -9.65 3.12
C ASP A 164 -5.59 -10.69 4.08
N PHE A 165 -5.09 -11.92 3.95
CA PHE A 165 -5.13 -12.95 4.98
C PHE A 165 -3.69 -13.36 5.31
N GLU A 166 -3.22 -12.99 6.50
CA GLU A 166 -1.82 -13.10 6.89
C GLU A 166 -1.67 -13.97 8.14
N VAL A 167 -1.04 -15.13 8.00
CA VAL A 167 -0.61 -15.92 9.15
C VAL A 167 0.79 -15.47 9.53
N LEU A 168 0.87 -14.61 10.55
CA LEU A 168 2.14 -14.24 11.16
C LEU A 168 2.65 -15.44 11.95
N THR A 169 3.71 -16.09 11.47
CA THR A 169 4.11 -17.42 11.96
C THR A 169 4.51 -17.45 13.45
N LYS A 170 4.69 -16.28 14.07
CA LYS A 170 4.99 -16.13 15.50
C LYS A 170 3.87 -16.69 16.38
N ASP A 171 2.64 -16.70 15.86
CA ASP A 171 1.46 -17.28 16.49
C ASP A 171 0.52 -17.79 15.40
N THR A 172 0.67 -19.05 15.03
CA THR A 172 -0.16 -19.70 14.00
C THR A 172 -1.57 -20.06 14.49
N SER A 173 -1.93 -19.74 15.74
CA SER A 173 -3.31 -19.82 16.22
C SER A 173 -4.16 -18.61 15.80
N LYS A 174 -3.56 -17.64 15.11
CA LYS A 174 -4.20 -16.39 14.71
C LYS A 174 -3.94 -16.07 13.25
N VAL A 175 -4.88 -15.34 12.66
CA VAL A 175 -4.74 -14.70 11.36
C VAL A 175 -4.92 -13.19 11.53
N GLN A 176 -4.07 -12.42 10.88
CA GLN A 176 -4.26 -10.99 10.70
C GLN A 176 -4.96 -10.78 9.36
N VAL A 177 -6.09 -10.07 9.36
CA VAL A 177 -6.74 -9.61 8.13
C VAL A 177 -6.52 -8.12 7.98
N ASN A 178 -6.37 -7.65 6.74
CA ASN A 178 -6.19 -6.23 6.42
C ASN A 178 -6.83 -5.90 5.07
N ALA A 179 -6.95 -4.61 4.79
CA ALA A 179 -7.34 -4.12 3.48
C ALA A 179 -6.68 -2.78 3.19
N TYR A 180 -6.30 -2.58 1.94
CA TYR A 180 -5.91 -1.29 1.39
C TYR A 180 -6.96 -0.83 0.40
N ILE A 181 -7.42 0.41 0.54
CA ILE A 181 -8.35 1.06 -0.41
C ILE A 181 -7.69 2.33 -0.93
N ALA A 182 -7.37 2.35 -2.22
CA ALA A 182 -6.59 3.41 -2.85
C ALA A 182 -5.31 3.77 -2.06
N GLY A 183 -4.58 2.74 -1.60
CA GLY A 183 -3.34 2.84 -0.84
C GLY A 183 -3.50 3.19 0.64
N LYS A 184 -4.74 3.30 1.14
CA LYS A 184 -5.02 3.56 2.56
C LYS A 184 -5.23 2.23 3.30
N GLY A 185 -4.23 1.82 4.08
CA GLY A 185 -4.29 0.67 4.99
C GLY A 185 -4.65 1.08 6.43
N ASN A 186 -4.00 0.44 7.41
CA ASN A 186 -4.29 0.52 8.84
C ASN A 186 -5.68 -0.06 9.22
N ASN A 187 -6.08 -1.14 8.55
CA ASN A 187 -7.35 -1.83 8.77
C ASN A 187 -7.14 -3.20 9.44
N GLU A 188 -5.98 -3.40 10.09
CA GLU A 188 -5.58 -4.69 10.64
C GLU A 188 -6.54 -5.16 11.73
N LYS A 189 -6.92 -6.43 11.66
CA LYS A 189 -7.64 -7.12 12.73
C LYS A 189 -7.05 -8.50 12.92
N VAL A 190 -6.79 -8.86 14.17
CA VAL A 190 -6.32 -10.20 14.54
C VAL A 190 -7.53 -11.05 14.94
N VAL A 191 -7.62 -12.25 14.38
CA VAL A 191 -8.72 -13.21 14.59
C VAL A 191 -8.13 -14.56 14.98
N ASP A 192 -8.73 -15.24 15.94
CA ASP A 192 -8.35 -16.60 16.31
C ASP A 192 -8.79 -17.60 15.24
N VAL A 193 -7.91 -18.56 14.92
CA VAL A 193 -8.20 -19.70 14.07
C VAL A 193 -8.68 -20.83 14.99
N ALA A 194 -9.95 -21.25 14.80
CA ALA A 194 -10.62 -22.26 15.63
C ALA A 194 -10.04 -23.68 15.46
#